data_AF-A0A948GLW6-F1
#
_entry.id   AF-A0A948GLW6-F1
#
_cell.length_a   1.000
_cell.length_b   1.000
_cell.length_c   1.000
_cell.angle_alpha   90.00
_cell.angle_beta   90.00
_cell.angle_gamma   90.00
#
_symmetry.space_group_name_H-M   'P 1'
#
loop_
_entity.id
_entity.type
_entity.pdbx_description
1 polymer ?
#
loop_
_entity_poly.entity_id
_entity_poly.type
_entity_poly.pdbx_seq_one_letter_code
_entity_poly.pdbx_strand_id
1 'polypeptide(L)'
;MQKLYVFKIFERIWHWSQAGLIIFLLLTGFEVHGSYSFLGFEKAVDYHTIAAWTLVGLWVFAIFWHITTGEWKQYIPTLQKVDAMAKYYLFGIFVNAPHPFRLTTLKKHNPLQRLAYLGVMLFI
;
A
#
# COMPACT_ATOMS: atom_id res chain seq x y z
N MET A 1 19.09 -21.16 -9.05
CA MET A 1 17.70 -20.63 -9.10
C MET A 1 17.75 -19.18 -9.58
N GLN A 2 17.05 -18.82 -10.66
CA GLN A 2 16.96 -17.42 -11.10
C GLN A 2 16.01 -16.64 -10.18
N LYS A 3 16.44 -15.49 -9.65
CA LYS A 3 15.59 -14.60 -8.85
C LYS A 3 14.71 -13.78 -9.78
N LEU A 4 13.39 -13.98 -9.70
CA LEU A 4 12.42 -13.23 -10.47
C LEU A 4 12.02 -11.98 -9.68
N TYR A 5 12.41 -10.80 -10.16
CA TYR A 5 12.07 -9.53 -9.53
C TYR A 5 10.65 -9.10 -9.95
N VAL A 6 9.67 -9.43 -9.12
CA VAL A 6 8.27 -9.07 -9.35
C VAL A 6 8.07 -7.56 -9.20
N PHE A 7 8.69 -6.93 -8.19
CA PHE A 7 8.58 -5.50 -7.92
C PHE A 7 9.85 -4.75 -8.33
N LYS A 8 9.67 -3.62 -9.04
CA LYS A 8 10.73 -2.71 -9.47
C LYS A 8 11.28 -1.94 -8.26
N ILE A 9 12.49 -1.41 -8.39
CA ILE A 9 13.15 -0.60 -7.35
C ILE A 9 12.29 0.60 -6.96
N PHE A 10 11.74 1.31 -7.96
CA PHE A 10 10.86 2.45 -7.73
C PHE A 10 9.68 2.10 -6.83
N GLU A 11 8.96 1.00 -7.12
CA GLU A 11 7.78 0.58 -6.33
C GLU A 11 8.14 0.35 -4.86
N ARG A 12 9.31 -0.21 -4.58
CA ARG A 12 9.79 -0.42 -3.21
C ARG A 12 10.12 0.89 -2.51
N ILE A 13 10.85 1.78 -3.17
CA ILE A 13 11.22 3.08 -2.58
C ILE A 13 9.95 3.89 -2.31
N TRP A 14 9.08 4.02 -3.29
CA TRP A 14 7.80 4.70 -3.15
C TRP A 14 6.99 4.15 -1.97
N HIS A 15 6.83 2.82 -1.90
CA HIS A 15 6.07 2.19 -0.82
C HIS A 15 6.66 2.47 0.57
N TRP A 16 7.97 2.32 0.74
CA TRP A 16 8.62 2.54 2.04
C TRP A 16 8.64 4.02 2.43
N SER A 17 8.82 4.94 1.48
CA SER A 17 8.68 6.37 1.72
C SER A 17 7.26 6.73 2.18
N GLN A 18 6.24 6.19 1.49
CA GLN A 18 4.85 6.39 1.87
C GLN A 18 4.55 5.81 3.25
N ALA A 19 5.00 4.59 3.55
CA ALA A 19 4.80 3.98 4.86
C ALA A 19 5.43 4.81 5.99
N GLY A 20 6.66 5.29 5.78
CA GLY A 20 7.33 6.18 6.74
C GLY A 20 6.58 7.48 7.00
N LEU A 21 6.08 8.13 5.93
CA LEU A 21 5.29 9.35 6.04
C LEU A 21 3.96 9.12 6.77
N ILE A 22 3.25 8.04 6.46
CA ILE A 22 1.98 7.71 7.12
C ILE A 22 2.20 7.44 8.61
N ILE A 23 3.24 6.67 8.98
CA ILE A 23 3.56 6.43 10.39
C ILE A 23 3.88 7.75 11.10
N PHE A 24 4.65 8.64 10.47
CA PHE A 24 4.99 9.94 11.04
C PHE A 24 3.75 10.84 11.20
N LEU A 25 2.83 10.81 10.23
CA LEU A 25 1.53 11.48 10.32
C LEU A 25 0.67 10.92 11.46
N LEU A 26 0.65 9.60 11.65
CA LEU A 26 -0.06 8.99 12.79
C LEU A 26 0.50 9.47 14.12
N LEU A 27 1.83 9.44 14.30
CA LEU A 27 2.48 9.90 15.53
C LEU A 27 2.16 11.38 15.82
N THR A 28 2.49 12.27 14.88
CA THR A 28 2.22 13.70 15.02
C THR A 28 0.72 13.99 15.17
N GLY A 29 -0.15 13.25 14.48
CA GLY A 29 -1.60 13.38 14.58
C GLY A 29 -2.14 13.01 15.97
N PHE A 30 -1.67 11.92 16.58
CA PHE A 30 -2.04 11.55 17.95
C PHE A 30 -1.58 12.59 18.97
N GLU A 31 -0.40 13.17 18.77
CA GLU A 31 0.10 14.25 19.62
C GLU A 31 -0.72 15.55 19.47
N VAL A 32 -1.10 15.94 18.25
CA VAL A 32 -2.01 17.07 17.98
C VAL A 32 -3.37 16.87 18.66
N HIS A 33 -3.86 15.63 18.75
CA HIS A 33 -5.09 15.29 19.49
C HIS A 33 -4.89 15.19 21.02
N GLY A 34 -3.68 15.44 21.54
CA GLY A 34 -3.39 15.42 22.97
C GLY A 34 -3.27 14.03 23.59
N SER A 35 -3.08 12.97 22.78
CA SER A 35 -2.95 11.59 23.28
C SER A 35 -1.67 11.39 24.09
N TYR A 36 -0.63 12.18 23.79
CA TYR A 36 0.63 12.27 24.50
C TYR A 36 1.28 13.62 24.21
N SER A 37 2.39 13.93 24.87
CA SER A 37 3.17 15.16 24.63
C SER A 37 4.66 14.83 24.56
N PHE A 38 5.30 15.12 23.42
CA PHE A 38 6.72 14.86 23.18
C PHE A 38 7.40 16.04 22.45
N LEU A 39 6.87 16.47 21.31
CA LEU A 39 7.32 17.62 20.52
C LEU A 39 6.71 18.95 20.99
N GLY A 40 5.49 18.90 21.52
CA GLY A 40 4.62 20.06 21.80
C GLY A 40 3.70 20.39 20.62
N PHE A 41 2.51 20.92 20.92
CA PHE A 41 1.42 21.09 19.95
C PHE A 41 1.82 21.82 18.67
N GLU A 42 2.46 22.99 18.79
CA GLU A 42 2.87 23.82 17.64
C GLU A 42 3.79 23.05 16.68
N LYS A 43 4.85 22.42 17.21
CA LYS A 43 5.78 21.61 16.40
C LYS A 43 5.11 20.37 15.81
N ALA A 44 4.21 19.73 16.56
CA ALA A 44 3.46 18.58 16.07
C ALA A 44 2.59 18.96 14.88
N VAL A 45 1.89 20.11 14.93
CA VAL A 45 1.10 20.64 13.80
C VAL A 45 1.97 20.98 12.60
N ASP A 46 3.08 21.69 12.80
CA ASP A 46 3.98 22.08 11.71
C ASP A 46 4.55 20.86 10.98
N TYR A 47 5.10 19.90 11.74
CA TYR A 47 5.67 18.68 11.16
C TYR A 47 4.62 17.80 10.52
N HIS A 48 3.42 17.70 11.10
CA HIS A 48 2.30 16.99 10.49
C HIS A 48 1.92 17.61 9.14
N THR A 49 1.84 18.93 9.08
CA THR A 49 1.49 19.67 7.86
C THR A 49 2.54 19.46 6.76
N ILE A 50 3.83 19.55 7.10
CA ILE A 50 4.92 19.31 6.16
C ILE A 50 4.89 17.87 5.64
N ALA A 51 4.68 16.89 6.54
CA ALA A 51 4.61 15.49 6.16
C ALA A 51 3.40 15.20 5.25
N ALA A 52 2.25 15.84 5.50
CA ALA A 52 1.06 15.70 4.67
C ALA A 52 1.30 16.22 3.25
N TRP A 53 1.87 17.42 3.10
CA TRP A 53 2.23 17.95 1.79
C TRP A 53 3.31 17.14 1.08
N THR A 54 4.28 16.60 1.83
CA THR A 54 5.29 15.70 1.28
C THR A 54 4.65 14.41 0.75
N LEU A 55 3.68 13.85 1.48
CA LEU A 55 2.93 12.67 1.06
C LEU A 55 2.11 12.95 -0.20
N VAL A 56 1.44 14.10 -0.28
CA VAL A 56 0.74 14.54 -1.50
C VAL A 56 1.71 14.63 -2.69
N GLY A 57 2.88 15.25 -2.51
CA GLY A 57 3.90 15.31 -3.55
C GLY A 57 4.37 13.92 -4.00
N LEU A 58 4.58 12.99 -3.06
CA LEU A 58 4.94 11.60 -3.34
C LEU A 58 3.84 10.89 -4.15
N TRP A 59 2.56 11.12 -3.84
CA TRP A 59 1.44 10.57 -4.59
C TRP A 59 1.37 11.09 -6.02
N VAL A 60 1.58 12.39 -6.25
CA VAL A 60 1.63 12.94 -7.62
C VAL A 60 2.71 12.23 -8.44
N PHE A 61 3.90 12.04 -7.88
CA PHE A 61 4.98 11.33 -8.56
C PHE A 61 4.64 9.85 -8.82
N ALA A 62 4.02 9.18 -7.86
CA ALA A 62 3.61 7.79 -7.99
C ALA A 62 2.53 7.60 -9.06
N ILE A 63 1.52 8.46 -9.09
CA ILE A 63 0.47 8.46 -10.11
C ILE A 63 1.09 8.65 -11.50
N PHE A 64 1.95 9.66 -11.65
CA PHE A 64 2.66 9.91 -12.91
C PHE A 64 3.46 8.67 -13.35
N TRP A 65 4.20 8.05 -12.44
CA TRP A 65 4.97 6.84 -12.75
C TRP A 65 4.08 5.66 -13.13
N HIS A 66 2.99 5.42 -12.40
CA HIS A 66 2.07 4.32 -12.69
C HIS A 66 1.40 4.49 -14.06
N ILE A 67 1.04 5.72 -14.44
CA ILE A 67 0.49 6.04 -15.77
C ILE A 67 1.53 5.78 -16.86
N THR A 68 2.72 6.38 -16.74
CA THR A 68 3.76 6.30 -17.79
C THR A 68 4.34 4.91 -17.98
N THR A 69 4.39 4.09 -16.92
CA THR A 69 4.88 2.71 -17.00
C THR A 69 3.80 1.67 -17.29
N GLY A 70 2.52 2.05 -17.25
CA GLY A 70 1.38 1.13 -17.41
C GLY A 70 1.17 0.16 -16.24
N GLU A 71 1.89 0.33 -15.13
CA GLU A 71 1.80 -0.54 -13.95
C GLU A 71 0.43 -0.42 -13.26
N TRP A 72 -0.32 0.66 -13.52
CA TRP A 72 -1.71 0.81 -13.06
C TRP A 72 -2.62 -0.37 -13.47
N LYS A 73 -2.33 -1.04 -14.60
CA LYS A 73 -3.10 -2.19 -15.11
C LYS A 73 -3.13 -3.37 -14.14
N GLN A 74 -2.19 -3.44 -13.21
CA GLN A 74 -2.12 -4.52 -12.21
C GLN A 74 -3.14 -4.37 -11.09
N TYR A 75 -3.70 -3.17 -10.95
CA TYR A 75 -4.67 -2.81 -9.92
C TYR A 75 -6.11 -2.89 -10.41
N ILE A 76 -6.34 -3.23 -11.69
CA ILE A 76 -7.69 -3.43 -12.24
C ILE A 76 -8.40 -4.53 -11.44
N PRO A 77 -9.50 -4.19 -10.74
CA PRO A 77 -10.18 -5.13 -9.85
C PRO A 77 -10.81 -6.27 -10.64
N THR A 78 -10.92 -7.44 -9.99
CA THR A 78 -11.63 -8.59 -10.52
C THR A 78 -12.26 -9.36 -9.38
N LEU A 79 -13.47 -9.86 -9.61
CA LEU A 79 -14.16 -10.75 -8.68
C LEU A 79 -13.82 -12.23 -8.93
N GLN A 80 -13.13 -12.52 -10.03
CA GLN A 80 -12.75 -13.90 -10.37
C GLN A 80 -11.80 -14.46 -9.31
N LYS A 81 -12.11 -15.65 -8.78
CA LYS A 81 -11.33 -16.36 -7.75
C LYS A 81 -11.21 -15.64 -6.41
N VAL A 82 -12.05 -14.65 -6.15
CA VAL A 82 -12.15 -14.02 -4.81
C VAL A 82 -12.57 -15.06 -3.77
N ASP A 83 -13.57 -15.88 -4.09
CA ASP A 83 -14.06 -16.97 -3.24
C ASP A 83 -12.96 -18.01 -2.95
N ALA A 84 -12.20 -18.39 -3.97
CA ALA A 84 -11.08 -19.33 -3.82
C ALA A 84 -9.96 -18.74 -2.97
N MET A 85 -9.61 -17.45 -3.14
CA MET A 85 -8.64 -16.77 -2.29
C MET A 85 -9.14 -16.64 -0.85
N ALA A 86 -10.42 -16.33 -0.64
CA ALA A 86 -11.01 -16.22 0.69
C ALA A 86 -10.96 -17.57 1.43
N LYS A 87 -11.41 -18.65 0.79
CA LYS A 87 -11.31 -20.02 1.34
C LYS A 87 -9.87 -20.41 1.65
N TYR A 88 -8.94 -20.03 0.78
CA TYR A 88 -7.52 -20.30 0.99
C TYR A 88 -6.97 -19.60 2.24
N TYR A 89 -7.23 -18.31 2.40
CA TYR A 89 -6.75 -17.56 3.58
C TYR A 89 -7.47 -17.94 4.87
N LEU A 90 -8.76 -18.31 4.81
CA LEU A 90 -9.52 -18.69 5.99
C LEU A 90 -9.14 -20.08 6.53
N PHE A 91 -8.80 -21.03 5.65
CA PHE A 91 -8.54 -22.41 6.05
C PHE A 91 -7.42 -23.09 5.26
N GLY A 92 -7.40 -22.93 3.93
CA GLY A 92 -6.48 -23.65 3.04
C GLY A 92 -4.99 -23.53 3.38
N ILE A 93 -4.57 -22.39 3.92
CA ILE A 93 -3.18 -22.14 4.35
C ILE A 93 -2.74 -23.08 5.48
N PHE A 94 -3.64 -23.46 6.39
CA PHE A 94 -3.33 -24.31 7.55
C PHE A 94 -3.19 -25.78 7.18
N VAL A 95 -3.77 -26.18 6.04
CA VAL A 95 -3.71 -27.56 5.53
C VAL A 95 -2.74 -27.72 4.36
N ASN A 96 -1.85 -26.75 4.13
CA ASN A 96 -0.91 -26.73 3.01
C ASN A 96 -1.59 -26.92 1.63
N ALA A 97 -2.81 -26.39 1.46
CA ALA A 97 -3.47 -26.40 0.16
C ALA A 97 -2.63 -25.64 -0.88
N PRO A 98 -2.73 -25.98 -2.18
CA PRO A 98 -2.05 -25.22 -3.22
C PRO A 98 -2.61 -23.79 -3.29
N HIS A 99 -1.72 -22.79 -3.33
CA HIS A 99 -2.13 -21.39 -3.43
C HIS A 99 -2.88 -21.15 -4.75
N PRO A 100 -4.13 -20.63 -4.72
CA PRO A 100 -5.02 -20.59 -5.90
C PRO A 100 -4.63 -19.52 -6.93
N PHE A 101 -3.63 -18.70 -6.60
CA PHE A 101 -3.07 -17.64 -7.44
C PHE A 101 -1.54 -17.77 -7.54
N ARG A 102 -0.98 -17.61 -8.73
CA ARG A 102 0.48 -17.60 -8.95
C ARG A 102 0.93 -16.19 -9.35
N LEU A 103 1.89 -15.67 -8.62
CA LEU A 103 2.49 -14.36 -8.87
C LEU A 103 3.36 -14.41 -10.13
N THR A 104 3.20 -13.43 -11.00
CA THR A 104 4.09 -13.20 -12.15
C THR A 104 4.39 -11.71 -12.28
N THR A 105 5.39 -11.34 -13.08
CA THR A 105 5.69 -9.91 -13.36
C THR A 105 4.50 -9.18 -14.00
N LEU A 106 3.60 -9.89 -14.71
CA LEU A 106 2.39 -9.33 -15.31
C LEU A 106 1.18 -9.35 -14.37
N LYS A 107 1.20 -10.19 -13.33
CA LYS A 107 0.12 -10.37 -12.35
C LYS A 107 0.69 -10.40 -10.94
N LYS A 108 1.00 -9.21 -10.42
CA LYS A 108 1.62 -9.03 -9.10
C LYS A 108 0.66 -9.14 -7.92
N HIS A 109 -0.63 -8.94 -8.14
CA HIS A 109 -1.64 -8.91 -7.06
C HIS A 109 -2.73 -9.95 -7.28
N ASN A 110 -3.05 -10.66 -6.20
CA ASN A 110 -4.21 -11.55 -6.16
C ASN A 110 -5.53 -10.74 -6.15
N PRO A 111 -6.69 -11.36 -6.48
CA PRO A 111 -7.96 -10.65 -6.54
C PRO A 111 -8.35 -9.88 -5.27
N LEU A 112 -8.15 -10.47 -4.09
CA LEU A 112 -8.43 -9.82 -2.81
C LEU A 112 -7.54 -8.59 -2.57
N GLN A 113 -6.25 -8.69 -2.91
CA GLN A 113 -5.32 -7.56 -2.81
C GLN A 113 -5.75 -6.40 -3.72
N ARG A 114 -6.18 -6.68 -4.95
CA ARG A 114 -6.66 -5.63 -5.87
C ARG A 114 -7.90 -4.91 -5.33
N LEU A 115 -8.82 -5.66 -4.75
CA LEU A 115 -10.00 -5.09 -4.07
C LEU A 115 -9.59 -4.28 -2.84
N ALA A 116 -8.61 -4.74 -2.07
CA ALA A 116 -8.07 -3.98 -0.94
C ALA A 116 -7.42 -2.66 -1.41
N TYR A 117 -6.61 -2.68 -2.47
CA TYR A 117 -6.04 -1.46 -3.06
C TYR A 117 -7.13 -0.49 -3.53
N LEU A 118 -8.17 -1.00 -4.20
CA LEU A 118 -9.32 -0.19 -4.58
C LEU A 118 -10.01 0.44 -3.36
N GLY A 119 -10.23 -0.35 -2.31
CA GLY A 119 -10.84 0.13 -1.07
C GLY A 119 -10.02 1.23 -0.40
N VAL A 120 -8.71 1.02 -0.27
CA VAL A 120 -7.80 2.05 0.27
C VAL A 120 -7.90 3.33 -0.56
N MET A 121 -7.88 3.22 -1.89
CA MET A 121 -7.89 4.40 -2.76
C MET A 121 -9.23 5.16 -2.79
N LEU A 122 -10.35 4.50 -2.49
CA LEU A 122 -11.68 5.11 -2.54
C LEU A 122 -12.17 5.65 -1.19
N PHE A 123 -11.75 5.04 -0.08
CA PHE A 123 -12.33 5.30 1.24
C PHE A 123 -11.35 5.88 2.26
N ILE A 124 -10.05 5.88 1.96
CA ILE A 124 -9.00 6.44 2.81
C ILE A 124 -8.31 7.57 2.05
#